data_AF-A0A2C0ZHE2-F1
#
_entry.id   AF-A0A2C0ZHE2-F1
#
_cell.length_a   1.000
_cell.length_b   1.000
_cell.length_c   1.000
_cell.angle_alpha   90.00
_cell.angle_beta   90.00
_cell.angle_gamma   90.00
#
_symmetry.space_group_name_H-M   'P 1'
#
loop_
_entity.id
_entity.type
_entity.pdbx_description
1 polymer ?
#
loop_
_entity_poly.entity_id
_entity_poly.type
_entity_poly.pdbx_seq_one_letter_code
_entity_poly.pdbx_strand_id
1 'polypeptide(L)' 'MGQNKHALQLHTRFNNLHKEHNQRVAEFHKQHTIKIANRENGNGLLARWERFIFFKGRDLIKAVKNIIK' A
#
# COMPACT_ATOMS: atom_id res chain seq x y z
N MET A 1 -19.29 25.48 -28.15
CA MET A 1 -19.15 24.15 -27.49
C MET A 1 -17.68 23.68 -27.41
N GLY A 2 -16.69 24.56 -27.14
CA GLY A 2 -15.26 24.21 -27.16
C GLY A 2 -14.64 23.89 -25.79
N GLN A 3 -15.22 24.40 -24.69
CA GLN A 3 -14.66 24.27 -23.34
C GLN A 3 -14.75 22.83 -22.76
N ASN A 4 -15.71 22.02 -23.24
CA ASN A 4 -15.90 20.64 -22.75
C ASN A 4 -14.82 19.65 -23.19
N LYS A 5 -14.22 19.83 -24.38
CA LYS A 5 -13.19 18.88 -24.89
C LYS A 5 -11.87 19.03 -24.14
N HIS A 6 -11.44 20.26 -23.88
CA HIS A 6 -10.21 20.53 -23.13
C HIS A 6 -10.34 20.10 -21.66
N ALA A 7 -11.48 20.42 -21.00
CA ALA A 7 -11.75 19.94 -19.65
C ALA A 7 -11.75 18.40 -19.57
N LEU A 8 -12.41 17.72 -20.52
CA LEU A 8 -12.42 16.26 -20.58
C LEU A 8 -11.01 15.65 -20.75
N GLN A 9 -10.18 16.26 -21.60
CA GLN A 9 -8.79 15.84 -21.79
C GLN A 9 -7.97 16.00 -20.50
N LEU A 10 -8.12 17.13 -19.80
CA LEU A 10 -7.44 17.37 -18.52
C LEU A 10 -7.89 16.37 -17.45
N HIS A 11 -9.20 16.13 -17.31
CA HIS A 11 -9.74 15.14 -16.38
C HIS A 11 -9.21 13.73 -16.68
N THR A 12 -9.19 13.34 -17.95
CA THR A 12 -8.68 12.03 -18.37
C THR A 12 -7.20 11.88 -18.04
N ARG A 13 -6.39 12.90 -18.35
CA ARG A 13 -4.97 12.92 -18.03
C ARG A 13 -4.73 12.83 -16.52
N PHE A 14 -5.47 13.59 -15.73
CA PHE A 14 -5.34 13.58 -14.27
C PHE A 14 -5.72 12.23 -13.66
N ASN A 15 -6.82 11.63 -14.13
CA ASN A 15 -7.23 10.30 -13.69
C ASN A 15 -6.17 9.23 -14.03
N ASN A 16 -5.54 9.33 -15.20
CA ASN A 16 -4.45 8.41 -15.56
C ASN A 16 -3.25 8.58 -14.62
N LEU A 17 -2.83 9.81 -14.33
CA LEU A 17 -1.74 10.07 -13.38
C LEU A 17 -2.04 9.53 -11.98
N HIS A 18 -3.28 9.67 -11.51
CA HIS A 18 -3.72 9.10 -10.24
C HIS A 18 -3.71 7.58 -10.25
N LYS A 19 -4.19 6.95 -11.33
CA LYS A 19 -4.16 5.49 -11.49
C LYS A 19 -2.73 4.97 -11.44
N GLU A 20 -1.82 5.60 -12.19
CA GLU A 20 -0.40 5.24 -12.20
C GLU A 20 0.26 5.46 -10.83
N HIS A 21 -0.03 6.57 -10.16
CA HIS A 21 0.44 6.81 -8.79
C HIS A 21 -0.02 5.71 -7.84
N ASN A 22 -1.32 5.37 -7.85
CA ASN A 22 -1.87 4.32 -7.01
C ASN A 22 -1.25 2.96 -7.29
N GLN A 23 -0.95 2.65 -8.56
CA GLN A 23 -0.23 1.43 -8.93
C GLN A 23 1.18 1.40 -8.34
N ARG A 24 1.94 2.51 -8.43
CA ARG A 24 3.28 2.62 -7.84
C ARG A 24 3.24 2.52 -6.31
N VAL A 25 2.27 3.17 -5.67
CA VAL A 25 2.07 3.09 -4.22
C VAL A 25 1.74 1.67 -3.78
N ALA A 26 0.84 0.97 -4.49
CA ALA A 26 0.50 -0.41 -4.20
C ALA A 26 1.73 -1.34 -4.31
N GLU A 27 2.54 -1.15 -5.37
CA GLU A 27 3.78 -1.92 -5.55
C GLU A 27 4.80 -1.62 -4.45
N PHE A 28 4.98 -0.35 -4.09
CA PHE A 28 5.83 0.05 -2.98
C PHE A 28 5.39 -0.62 -1.67
N HIS A 29 4.10 -0.60 -1.34
CA HIS A 29 3.59 -1.25 -0.12
C HIS A 29 3.82 -2.77 -0.12
N LYS A 30 3.66 -3.45 -1.25
CA LYS A 30 3.97 -4.89 -1.36
C LYS A 30 5.43 -5.15 -1.04
N GLN A 31 6.34 -4.44 -1.69
CA GLN A 31 7.78 -4.59 -1.49
C GLN A 31 8.19 -4.22 -0.07
N HIS A 32 7.63 -3.15 0.50
CA HIS A 32 7.90 -2.74 1.86
C HIS A 32 7.43 -3.77 2.88
N THR A 33 6.26 -4.37 2.68
CA THR A 33 5.74 -5.43 3.56
C THR A 33 6.66 -6.65 3.58
N ILE A 34 7.23 -7.03 2.42
CA ILE A 34 8.23 -8.10 2.33
C ILE A 34 9.47 -7.75 3.17
N LYS A 35 9.97 -6.51 3.05
CA LYS A 35 11.11 -6.04 3.87
C LYS A 35 10.80 -6.07 5.36
N ILE A 36 9.61 -5.68 5.80
CA ILE A 36 9.20 -5.79 7.21
C ILE A 36 9.22 -7.27 7.65
N ALA A 37 8.64 -8.16 6.87
CA ALA A 37 8.59 -9.59 7.18
C ALA A 37 9.99 -10.21 7.29
N ASN A 38 10.92 -9.79 6.44
CA ASN A 38 12.32 -10.23 6.44
C ASN A 38 13.20 -9.46 7.45
N ARG A 39 12.65 -8.47 8.16
CA ARG A 39 13.38 -7.57 9.08
C ARG A 39 14.45 -6.71 8.40
N GLU A 40 14.25 -6.41 7.13
CA GLU A 40 15.14 -5.59 6.29
C GLU A 40 14.68 -4.11 6.21
N ASN A 41 13.64 -3.71 6.96
CA ASN A 41 13.14 -2.32 7.02
C ASN A 41 13.99 -1.39 7.94
N GLY A 42 15.18 -1.82 8.35
CA GLY A 42 16.11 -1.04 9.19
C GLY A 42 16.00 -1.35 10.69
N ASN A 43 16.85 -0.68 11.50
CA ASN A 43 17.02 -1.00 12.93
C ASN A 43 16.58 0.09 13.91
N GLY A 44 16.09 1.23 13.42
CA GLY A 44 15.58 2.32 14.26
C GLY A 44 14.32 1.95 15.06
N LEU A 45 13.96 2.81 16.02
CA LEU A 45 12.77 2.60 16.87
C LEU A 45 11.48 2.47 16.05
N LEU A 46 11.30 3.31 15.03
CA LEU A 46 10.13 3.24 14.13
C LEU A 46 10.09 1.92 13.35
N ALA A 47 11.23 1.48 12.80
CA ALA A 47 11.31 0.20 12.08
C ALA A 47 10.98 -1.00 12.99
N ARG A 48 11.37 -0.95 14.27
CA ARG A 48 10.99 -1.95 15.28
C ARG A 48 9.50 -1.90 15.58
N TRP A 49 8.91 -0.71 15.69
CA TRP A 49 7.49 -0.52 15.94
C TRP A 49 6.64 -1.02 14.76
N GLU A 50 7.02 -0.70 13.53
CA GLU A 50 6.39 -1.23 12.30
C GLU A 50 6.37 -2.76 12.29
N ARG A 51 7.51 -3.40 12.59
CA ARG A 51 7.59 -4.86 12.70
C ARG A 51 6.66 -5.41 13.78
N PHE A 52 6.63 -4.76 14.96
CA PHE A 52 5.76 -5.18 16.06
C PHE A 52 4.29 -5.20 15.64
N ILE A 53 3.81 -4.10 15.04
CA ILE A 53 2.42 -4.00 14.57
C ILE A 53 2.13 -5.03 13.47
N PHE A 54 3.03 -5.16 12.49
CA PHE A 54 2.87 -6.11 11.39
C PHE A 54 2.71 -7.56 11.87
N PHE A 55 3.62 -8.03 12.73
CA PHE A 55 3.56 -9.40 13.24
C PHE A 55 2.34 -9.64 14.11
N LYS A 56 1.98 -8.68 14.98
CA LYS A 56 0.78 -8.79 15.83
C LYS A 56 -0.50 -8.90 14.99
N GLY A 57 -0.65 -8.06 13.97
CA GLY A 57 -1.79 -8.12 13.05
C GLY A 57 -1.85 -9.43 12.27
N ARG A 58 -0.70 -9.90 11.76
CA ARG A 58 -0.62 -11.19 11.05
C ARG A 58 -1.04 -12.36 11.93
N ASP A 59 -0.59 -12.38 13.18
CA ASP A 59 -0.88 -13.46 14.11
C ASP A 59 -2.36 -13.44 14.55
N LEU A 60 -2.97 -12.26 14.69
CA LEU A 60 -4.41 -12.12 14.91
C LEU A 60 -5.22 -12.69 13.74
N ILE A 61 -4.87 -12.35 12.50
CA ILE A 61 -5.55 -12.86 11.29
C ILE A 61 -5.43 -14.40 11.23
N LYS A 62 -4.25 -14.95 11.54
CA LYS A 62 -4.06 -16.41 11.61
C LYS A 62 -4.93 -17.06 12.69
N ALA A 63 -5.01 -16.46 13.87
CA ALA A 63 -5.84 -16.95 14.95
C ALA A 63 -7.32 -16.99 14.55
N VAL A 64 -7.84 -15.90 13.98
CA VAL A 64 -9.22 -15.83 13.47
C VAL A 64 -9.47 -16.89 12.39
N LYS A 65 -8.54 -17.06 11.44
CA LYS A 65 -8.65 -18.08 10.38
C LYS A 65 -8.72 -19.51 10.95
N ASN A 66 -7.96 -19.79 12.01
CA ASN A 66 -7.97 -21.10 12.66
C ASN A 66 -9.22 -21.35 13.50
N ILE A 67 -9.92 -20.31 13.95
CA ILE A 67 -11.20 -20.43 14.69
C ILE A 67 -12.37 -20.72 13.73
N ILE A 68 -12.31 -20.18 12.51
CA ILE A 68 -13.39 -20.32 11.51
C ILE A 68 -13.30 -21.68 10.76
N LYS A 69 -12.12 -22.32 10.76
CA LYS A 69 -11.89 -23.61 10.10
C LYS A 69 -12.27 -24.77 11.01
#